data_AF-A0A183DU70-F1
#
_entry.id   AF-A0A183DU70-F1
#
_cell.length_a   1.000
_cell.length_b   1.000
_cell.length_c   1.000
_cell.angle_alpha   90.00
_cell.angle_beta   90.00
_cell.angle_gamma   90.00
#
_symmetry.space_group_name_H-M   'P 1'
#
loop_
_entity.id
_entity.type
_entity.pdbx_description
1 polymer ?
#
loop_
_entity_poly.entity_id
_entity_poly.type
_entity_poly.pdbx_seq_one_letter_code
_entity_poly.pdbx_strand_id
1 'polypeptide(L)'
;MDSTCADGRFELSALQGVIIPTTFQALARRIRMEEIRSANIGNIESCPFCDFAAVLENQEDRIFHCLNPICQKESCRECHGESHVPLRCEEVEKDFETKKRKFIEERMSEAVIRKCPQCMQRECHGESHVPLRCEEVEKDFETKKRKFIEERMSEAVIRKCPQCMQSITKETGCNKMTCPCGTFFCYVCNAKLSQRNPYGHFDNDGCPQDTPLKQLHEEVARRAGLEALQIFHEENPETVNMKTPDIDQLSGVEVKKRKKPRNPTPHPRREMVHF
;
A
#
# COMPACT_ATOMS: atom_id res chain seq x y z
N MET A 1 49.03 -41.48 39.32
CA MET A 1 49.39 -41.89 37.95
C MET A 1 48.06 -41.94 37.22
N ASP A 2 47.66 -40.97 36.40
CA ASP A 2 48.48 -40.28 35.42
C ASP A 2 48.21 -38.77 35.34
N SER A 3 49.31 -38.05 35.49
CA SER A 3 49.48 -36.61 35.35
C SER A 3 50.09 -36.33 33.98
N THR A 4 49.26 -36.36 32.94
CA THR A 4 49.62 -35.89 31.59
C THR A 4 48.40 -35.30 30.90
N CYS A 5 47.89 -34.18 31.41
CA CYS A 5 47.14 -33.24 30.57
C CYS A 5 48.21 -32.35 29.90
N ALA A 6 48.85 -32.87 28.85
CA ALA A 6 49.85 -32.14 28.09
C ALA A 6 49.14 -31.03 27.30
N ASP A 7 49.33 -29.79 27.73
CA ASP A 7 49.09 -28.53 27.02
C ASP A 7 47.71 -28.25 26.38
N GLY A 8 46.68 -29.07 26.56
CA GLY A 8 45.31 -28.75 26.15
C GLY A 8 45.13 -28.34 24.69
N ARG A 9 46.07 -28.74 23.81
CA ARG A 9 46.05 -28.42 22.38
C ARG A 9 45.30 -29.52 21.64
N PHE A 10 44.16 -29.16 21.06
CA PHE A 10 43.45 -30.03 20.13
C PHE A 10 44.02 -29.86 18.72
N GLU A 11 44.12 -30.96 17.98
CA GLU A 11 44.47 -30.91 16.57
C GLU A 11 43.38 -30.17 15.78
N LEU A 12 43.76 -29.27 14.88
CA LEU A 12 42.80 -28.46 14.09
C LEU A 12 41.82 -29.33 13.29
N SER A 13 42.28 -30.47 12.80
CA SER A 13 41.47 -31.48 12.12
C SER A 13 40.35 -32.04 13.02
N ALA A 14 40.64 -32.30 14.30
CA ALA A 14 39.67 -32.79 15.26
C ALA A 14 38.57 -31.76 15.58
N LEU A 15 38.91 -30.46 15.54
CA LEU A 15 37.95 -29.38 15.78
C LEU A 15 37.00 -29.14 14.59
N GLN A 16 37.38 -29.54 13.38
CA GLN A 16 36.59 -29.34 12.16
C GLN A 16 35.25 -30.07 12.18
N GLY A 17 35.19 -31.24 12.81
CA GLY A 17 33.97 -32.07 12.89
C GLY A 17 33.08 -31.79 14.11
N VAL A 18 33.57 -31.03 15.09
CA VAL A 18 32.90 -30.81 16.38
C VAL A 18 32.36 -29.38 16.52
N ILE A 19 33.02 -28.40 15.90
CA ILE A 19 32.66 -26.98 15.99
C ILE A 19 31.82 -26.57 14.78
N ILE A 20 30.88 -25.62 14.99
CA ILE A 20 30.08 -24.99 13.92
C ILE A 20 31.00 -24.46 12.81
N PRO A 21 30.71 -24.69 11.51
CA PRO A 21 31.60 -24.31 10.40
C PRO A 21 32.06 -22.84 10.40
N THR A 22 31.18 -21.90 10.74
CA THR A 22 31.51 -20.46 10.79
C THR A 22 32.49 -20.14 11.92
N THR A 23 32.32 -20.78 13.08
CA THR A 23 33.23 -20.64 14.23
C THR A 23 34.57 -21.32 13.95
N PHE A 24 34.57 -22.48 13.27
CA PHE A 24 35.79 -23.16 12.84
C PHE A 24 36.60 -22.30 11.84
N GLN A 25 35.94 -21.72 10.85
CA GLN A 25 36.58 -20.78 9.91
C GLN A 25 37.20 -19.58 10.63
N ALA A 26 36.50 -19.00 11.62
CA ALA A 26 37.03 -17.89 12.42
C ALA A 26 38.24 -18.30 13.27
N LEU A 27 38.25 -19.52 13.82
CA LEU A 27 39.38 -20.06 14.58
C LEU A 27 40.59 -20.32 13.68
N ALA A 28 40.39 -21.00 12.54
CA ALA A 28 41.45 -21.29 11.58
C ALA A 28 42.10 -20.00 11.04
N ARG A 29 41.28 -18.98 10.77
CA ARG A 29 41.71 -17.62 10.42
C ARG A 29 42.62 -17.00 11.49
N ARG A 30 42.23 -17.06 12.77
CA ARG A 30 43.05 -16.52 13.88
C ARG A 30 44.38 -17.24 14.02
N ILE A 31 44.41 -18.57 13.90
CA ILE A 31 45.64 -19.35 14.02
C ILE A 31 46.61 -18.98 12.89
N ARG A 32 46.13 -18.91 11.65
CA ARG A 32 46.95 -18.51 10.50
C ARG A 32 47.53 -17.10 10.67
N MET A 33 46.73 -16.14 11.15
CA MET A 33 47.22 -14.78 11.43
C MET A 33 48.32 -14.78 12.50
N GLU A 34 48.18 -15.59 13.54
CA GLU A 34 49.19 -15.69 14.61
C GLU A 34 50.48 -16.36 14.12
N GLU A 35 50.38 -17.38 13.27
CA GLU A 35 51.54 -17.99 12.60
C GLU A 35 52.33 -16.95 11.80
N ILE A 36 51.63 -16.12 11.00
CA ILE A 36 52.25 -15.04 10.22
C ILE A 36 52.93 -14.01 11.13
N ARG A 37 52.27 -13.60 12.23
CA ARG A 37 52.86 -12.69 13.22
C ARG A 37 54.10 -13.29 13.90
N SER A 38 54.06 -14.57 14.22
CA SER A 38 55.14 -15.29 14.91
C SER A 38 56.36 -15.54 14.02
N ALA A 39 56.20 -15.50 12.70
CA ALA A 39 57.28 -15.68 11.72
C ALA A 39 58.26 -14.49 11.66
N ASN A 40 57.99 -13.38 12.37
CA ASN A 40 58.83 -12.18 12.46
C ASN A 40 59.34 -11.68 11.09
N ILE A 41 58.45 -11.71 10.10
CA ILE A 41 58.71 -11.25 8.73
C ILE A 41 58.62 -9.73 8.72
N GLY A 42 59.71 -9.05 8.34
CA GLY A 42 59.74 -7.59 8.25
C GLY A 42 58.81 -7.04 7.16
N ASN A 43 58.22 -5.87 7.40
CA ASN A 43 57.39 -5.13 6.45
C ASN A 43 56.12 -5.85 5.95
N ILE A 44 55.59 -6.79 6.74
CA ILE A 44 54.33 -7.46 6.42
C ILE A 44 53.13 -6.60 6.81
N GLU A 45 52.22 -6.39 5.85
CA GLU A 45 50.99 -5.65 6.01
C GLU A 45 49.81 -6.59 5.74
N SER A 46 48.78 -6.51 6.56
CA SER A 46 47.61 -7.38 6.49
C SER A 46 46.37 -6.64 6.03
N CYS A 47 45.57 -7.26 5.18
CA CYS A 47 44.25 -6.77 4.82
C CYS A 47 43.34 -6.75 6.07
N PRO A 48 42.64 -5.64 6.37
CA PRO A 48 41.71 -5.60 7.50
C PRO A 48 40.40 -6.38 7.24
N PHE A 49 40.12 -6.71 5.98
CA PHE A 49 38.84 -7.31 5.56
C PHE A 49 38.92 -8.82 5.32
N CYS A 50 40.11 -9.40 5.22
CA CYS A 50 40.31 -10.84 5.02
C CYS A 50 41.65 -11.31 5.61
N ASP A 51 42.07 -12.52 5.28
CA ASP A 51 43.26 -13.15 5.88
C ASP A 51 44.52 -12.95 5.05
N PHE A 52 44.43 -12.13 3.99
CA PHE A 52 45.53 -11.86 3.09
C PHE A 52 46.56 -10.93 3.75
N ALA A 53 47.83 -11.29 3.68
CA ALA A 53 48.95 -10.46 4.11
C ALA A 53 50.04 -10.48 3.03
N ALA A 54 50.72 -9.35 2.85
CA ALA A 54 51.78 -9.20 1.87
C ALA A 54 52.91 -8.34 2.44
N VAL A 55 54.13 -8.61 1.99
CA VAL A 55 55.28 -7.75 2.31
C VAL A 55 55.24 -6.56 1.35
N LEU A 56 55.24 -5.34 1.89
CA LEU A 56 55.33 -4.13 1.08
C LEU A 56 56.76 -3.59 1.05
N GLU A 57 57.25 -3.32 -0.15
CA GLU A 57 58.58 -2.72 -0.36
C GLU A 57 58.56 -1.22 -0.02
N ASN A 58 57.46 -0.53 -0.33
CA ASN A 58 57.30 0.90 -0.10
C ASN A 58 56.44 1.18 1.15
N GLN A 59 57.05 1.79 2.16
CA GLN A 59 56.35 2.17 3.39
C GLN A 59 55.56 3.49 3.26
N GLU A 60 55.76 4.25 2.18
CA GLU A 60 55.08 5.55 1.96
C GLU A 60 53.69 5.43 1.33
N ASP A 61 53.36 4.28 0.75
CA ASP A 61 52.03 4.04 0.20
C ASP A 61 50.99 4.10 1.32
N ARG A 62 49.92 4.89 1.13
CA ARG A 62 48.83 5.01 2.13
C ARG A 62 47.70 4.01 1.90
N ILE A 63 47.72 3.32 0.77
CA ILE A 63 46.70 2.37 0.32
C ILE A 63 47.32 0.96 0.30
N PHE A 64 46.69 0.01 0.99
CA PHE A 64 46.97 -1.40 0.85
C PHE A 64 45.97 -2.02 -0.11
N HIS A 65 46.47 -2.61 -1.20
CA HIS A 65 45.66 -3.30 -2.20
C HIS A 65 45.65 -4.80 -1.89
N CYS A 66 44.47 -5.35 -1.57
CA CYS A 66 44.36 -6.77 -1.30
C CYS A 66 44.41 -7.59 -2.60
N LEU A 67 45.39 -8.47 -2.75
CA LEU A 67 45.54 -9.33 -3.93
C LEU A 67 44.77 -10.67 -3.81
N ASN A 68 43.97 -10.84 -2.75
CA ASN A 68 43.07 -11.98 -2.66
C ASN A 68 41.96 -11.83 -3.72
N PRO A 69 41.80 -12.77 -4.67
CA PRO A 69 40.82 -12.67 -5.75
C PRO A 69 39.37 -12.54 -5.27
N ILE A 70 39.07 -12.96 -4.04
CA ILE A 70 37.73 -12.86 -3.44
C ILE A 70 37.52 -11.50 -2.76
N CYS A 71 38.57 -10.92 -2.17
CA CYS A 71 38.43 -9.69 -1.39
C CYS A 71 38.62 -8.44 -2.26
N GLN A 72 39.74 -8.32 -2.97
CA GLN A 72 40.12 -7.19 -3.84
C GLN A 72 39.86 -5.78 -3.28
N LYS A 73 39.73 -5.63 -1.96
CA LYS A 73 39.44 -4.35 -1.32
C LYS A 73 40.73 -3.54 -1.14
N GLU A 74 40.58 -2.23 -1.22
CA GLU A 74 41.61 -1.26 -0.86
C GLU A 74 41.35 -0.71 0.54
N SER A 75 42.37 -0.75 1.39
CA SER A 75 42.31 -0.23 2.75
C SER A 75 43.33 0.87 2.98
N CYS A 76 43.00 1.84 3.84
CA CYS A 76 43.98 2.78 4.36
C CYS A 76 44.94 2.05 5.30
N ARG A 77 46.25 2.26 5.12
CA ARG A 77 47.29 1.64 5.97
C ARG A 77 47.36 2.22 7.38
N GLU A 78 46.94 3.46 7.56
CA GLU A 78 47.02 4.14 8.86
C GLU A 78 45.81 3.82 9.75
N CYS A 79 44.59 3.85 9.19
CA CYS A 79 43.37 3.66 9.96
C CYS A 79 42.75 2.25 9.82
N HIS A 80 43.28 1.43 8.90
CA HIS A 80 42.75 0.10 8.56
C HIS A 80 41.27 0.07 8.15
N GLY A 81 40.71 1.24 7.80
CA GLY A 81 39.39 1.40 7.19
C GLY A 81 39.43 1.24 5.67
N GLU A 82 38.29 1.44 5.01
CA GLU A 82 38.22 1.49 3.54
C GLU A 82 39.06 2.66 3.01
N SER A 83 39.63 2.50 1.81
CA SER A 83 40.43 3.54 1.17
C SER A 83 39.60 4.82 1.01
N HIS A 84 40.13 5.93 1.51
CA HIS A 84 39.48 7.24 1.50
C HIS A 84 40.33 8.32 0.82
N VAL A 85 41.31 7.91 0.01
CA VAL A 85 42.11 8.85 -0.81
C VAL A 85 41.18 9.53 -1.83
N PRO A 86 41.21 10.87 -1.96
CA PRO A 86 42.28 11.79 -1.58
C PRO A 86 42.22 12.40 -0.16
N LEU A 87 41.20 12.06 0.65
CA LEU A 87 41.01 12.61 1.99
C LEU A 87 42.01 12.02 3.00
N ARG A 88 42.39 12.82 4.00
CA ARG A 88 43.19 12.38 5.16
C ARG A 88 42.31 11.65 6.17
N CYS A 89 42.92 10.78 6.99
CA CYS A 89 42.21 10.00 8.01
C CYS A 89 41.37 10.87 8.97
N GLU A 90 41.81 12.10 9.25
CA GLU A 90 41.12 13.07 10.13
C GLU A 90 39.89 13.72 9.46
N GLU A 91 39.86 13.77 8.13
CA GLU A 91 38.77 14.39 7.35
C GLU A 91 37.62 13.42 7.10
N VAL A 92 37.83 12.13 7.36
CA VAL A 92 36.83 11.08 7.19
C VAL A 92 36.02 10.96 8.48
N GLU A 93 34.75 11.38 8.42
CA GLU A 93 33.81 11.18 9.51
C GLU A 93 33.67 9.69 9.85
N LYS A 94 33.86 9.33 11.12
CA LYS A 94 33.71 7.93 11.55
C LYS A 94 32.23 7.53 11.50
N ASP A 95 31.96 6.25 11.27
CA ASP A 95 30.59 5.69 11.25
C ASP A 95 29.76 6.02 12.50
N PHE A 96 30.40 6.17 13.66
CA PHE A 96 29.72 6.55 14.88
C PHE A 96 29.28 8.03 14.88
N GLU A 97 30.10 8.92 14.33
CA GLU A 97 29.82 10.36 14.26
C GLU A 97 28.72 10.65 13.26
N THR A 98 28.75 10.01 12.09
CA THR A 98 27.67 10.10 11.09
C THR A 98 26.35 9.58 11.65
N LYS A 99 26.35 8.45 12.38
CA LYS A 99 25.16 7.93 13.08
C LYS A 99 24.63 8.89 14.13
N LYS A 100 25.51 9.52 14.92
CA LYS A 100 25.11 10.52 15.92
C LYS A 100 24.48 11.75 15.26
N ARG A 101 25.08 12.26 14.18
CA ARG A 101 24.52 13.39 13.41
C ARG A 101 23.14 13.05 12.85
N LYS A 102 23.02 11.92 12.15
CA LYS A 102 21.74 11.45 11.58
C LYS A 102 20.66 11.27 12.64
N PHE A 103 21.00 10.68 13.78
CA PHE A 103 20.05 10.50 14.89
C PHE A 103 19.50 11.84 15.40
N ILE A 104 20.36 12.85 15.53
CA ILE A 104 19.95 14.20 15.96
C ILE A 104 19.10 14.85 14.86
N GLU A 105 19.55 14.84 13.61
CA GLU A 105 18.82 15.39 12.46
C GLU A 105 17.42 14.77 12.29
N GLU A 106 17.32 13.45 12.44
CA GLU A 106 16.05 12.72 12.38
C GLU A 106 15.12 13.14 13.52
N ARG A 107 15.63 13.24 14.77
CA ARG A 107 14.82 13.70 15.91
C ARG A 107 14.36 15.15 15.77
N MET A 108 15.22 16.03 15.27
CA MET A 108 14.87 17.43 15.00
C MET A 108 13.80 17.50 13.92
N SER A 109 13.96 16.73 12.83
CA SER A 109 12.98 16.63 11.75
C SER A 109 11.64 16.10 12.27
N GLU A 110 11.64 15.08 13.12
CA GLU A 110 10.43 14.53 13.74
C GLU A 110 9.66 15.53 14.60
N ALA A 111 10.36 16.40 15.31
CA ALA A 111 9.74 17.41 16.17
C ALA A 111 9.08 18.55 15.37
N VAL A 112 9.65 18.89 14.21
CA VAL A 112 9.19 20.01 13.37
C VAL A 112 8.14 19.57 12.35
N ILE A 113 8.22 18.33 11.84
CA ILE A 113 7.26 17.80 10.86
C ILE A 113 5.92 17.52 11.55
N ARG A 114 4.93 18.39 11.28
CA ARG A 114 3.55 18.16 11.70
C ARG A 114 2.95 17.03 10.88
N LYS A 115 2.64 15.91 11.54
CA LYS A 115 1.84 14.83 10.95
C LYS A 115 0.38 15.29 10.82
N CYS A 116 -0.31 14.77 9.81
CA CYS A 116 -1.75 14.98 9.68
C CYS A 116 -2.47 14.40 10.92
N PRO A 117 -3.34 15.15 11.62
CA PRO A 117 -4.04 14.64 12.80
C PRO A 117 -5.04 13.51 12.47
N GLN A 118 -5.46 13.40 11.21
CA GLN A 118 -6.46 12.42 10.78
C GLN A 118 -5.85 11.07 10.37
N CYS A 119 -4.75 11.07 9.61
CA CYS A 119 -4.14 9.85 9.11
C CYS A 119 -2.73 9.57 9.67
N MET A 120 -2.18 10.46 10.50
CA MET A 120 -0.87 10.39 11.14
C MET A 120 0.34 10.21 10.22
N GLN A 121 0.18 10.40 8.91
CA GLN A 121 1.26 10.35 7.93
C GLN A 121 1.94 11.71 7.75
N ARG A 122 3.21 11.69 7.32
CA ARG A 122 4.04 12.89 7.05
C ARG A 122 3.70 13.52 5.68
N GLU A 123 3.40 12.69 4.69
CA GLU A 123 2.95 13.08 3.36
C GLU A 123 1.55 12.52 3.12
N CYS A 124 0.67 13.32 2.51
CA CYS A 124 -0.64 12.84 2.09
C CYS A 124 -0.49 12.17 0.73
N HIS A 125 -0.53 10.83 0.68
CA HIS A 125 -0.49 10.07 -0.58
C HIS A 125 -1.79 10.13 -1.38
N GLY A 126 -2.81 10.82 -0.89
CA GLY A 126 -4.03 11.12 -1.65
C GLY A 126 -3.86 12.33 -2.55
N GLU A 127 -4.66 12.40 -3.63
CA GLU A 127 -4.67 13.53 -4.57
C GLU A 127 -4.90 14.88 -3.85
N SER A 128 -4.30 15.95 -4.39
CA SER A 128 -4.47 17.30 -3.87
C SER A 128 -5.94 17.70 -3.91
N HIS A 129 -6.54 17.85 -2.75
CA HIS A 129 -7.95 18.16 -2.60
C HIS A 129 -8.18 19.59 -2.12
N VAL A 130 -7.23 20.50 -2.36
CA VAL A 130 -7.38 21.93 -2.11
C VAL A 130 -8.43 22.49 -3.09
N PRO A 131 -9.45 23.24 -2.63
CA PRO A 131 -9.55 23.95 -1.35
C PRO A 131 -10.30 23.21 -0.22
N LEU A 132 -10.72 21.96 -0.43
CA LEU A 132 -11.49 21.18 0.55
C LEU A 132 -10.59 20.69 1.70
N ARG A 133 -11.14 20.67 2.92
CA ARG A 133 -10.51 20.08 4.11
C ARG A 133 -10.48 18.56 3.99
N CYS A 134 -9.57 17.91 4.72
CA CYS A 134 -9.47 16.44 4.71
C CYS A 134 -10.79 15.74 5.09
N GLU A 135 -11.60 16.37 5.93
CA GLU A 135 -12.92 15.90 6.38
C GLU A 135 -14.01 16.03 5.29
N GLU A 136 -13.81 16.93 4.33
CA GLU A 136 -14.76 17.22 3.25
C GLU A 136 -14.52 16.36 2.01
N VAL A 137 -13.46 15.56 2.02
CA VAL A 137 -13.01 14.75 0.89
C VAL A 137 -13.24 13.29 1.26
N GLU A 138 -14.01 12.58 0.45
CA GLU A 138 -14.25 11.15 0.62
C GLU A 138 -13.01 10.39 0.16
N LYS A 139 -12.13 10.09 1.13
CA LYS A 139 -10.79 9.54 0.87
C LYS A 139 -10.71 8.02 1.00
N ASP A 140 -11.72 7.36 1.54
CA ASP A 140 -11.69 5.93 1.80
C ASP A 140 -12.28 5.15 0.63
N PHE A 141 -11.51 4.14 0.18
CA PHE A 141 -11.97 3.15 -0.80
C PHE A 141 -13.26 2.45 -0.33
N GLU A 142 -13.50 2.35 0.99
CA GLU A 142 -14.74 1.84 1.57
C GLU A 142 -15.96 2.70 1.20
N THR A 143 -15.87 4.03 1.32
CA THR A 143 -16.94 4.95 0.87
C THR A 143 -17.15 4.89 -0.63
N LYS A 144 -16.08 4.83 -1.43
CA LYS A 144 -16.19 4.67 -2.89
C LYS A 144 -16.91 3.37 -3.26
N LYS A 145 -16.50 2.25 -2.64
CA LYS A 145 -17.10 0.92 -2.81
C LYS A 145 -18.58 0.94 -2.43
N ARG A 146 -18.92 1.51 -1.27
CA ARG A 146 -20.31 1.64 -0.83
C ARG A 146 -21.16 2.42 -1.82
N LYS A 147 -20.69 3.60 -2.25
CA LYS A 147 -21.44 4.45 -3.19
C LYS A 147 -21.64 3.78 -4.54
N PHE A 148 -20.58 3.15 -5.08
CA PHE A 148 -20.65 2.43 -6.34
C PHE A 148 -21.73 1.35 -6.31
N ILE A 149 -21.77 0.56 -5.23
CA ILE A 149 -22.77 -0.49 -5.04
C ILE A 149 -24.17 0.13 -4.88
N GLU A 150 -24.35 1.12 -3.99
CA GLU A 150 -25.63 1.79 -3.75
C GLU A 150 -26.23 2.42 -5.02
N GLU A 151 -25.40 3.03 -5.87
CA GLU A 151 -25.82 3.64 -7.13
C GLU A 151 -26.30 2.60 -8.13
N ARG A 152 -25.55 1.51 -8.32
CA ARG A 152 -25.95 0.40 -9.22
C ARG A 152 -27.23 -0.30 -8.75
N MET A 153 -27.38 -0.50 -7.44
CA MET A 153 -28.62 -1.03 -6.86
C MET A 153 -29.82 -0.12 -7.13
N SER A 154 -29.63 1.21 -6.95
CA SER A 154 -30.69 2.20 -7.17
C SER A 154 -31.11 2.28 -8.63
N GLU A 155 -30.15 2.25 -9.55
CA GLU A 155 -30.40 2.30 -11.00
C GLU A 155 -31.22 1.09 -11.49
N ALA A 156 -30.98 -0.10 -10.92
CA ALA A 156 -31.66 -1.33 -11.33
C ALA A 156 -33.18 -1.31 -11.05
N VAL A 157 -33.61 -0.53 -10.05
CA VAL A 157 -35.02 -0.41 -9.66
C VAL A 157 -35.74 0.72 -10.42
N ILE A 158 -35.00 1.69 -10.96
CA ILE A 158 -35.56 2.83 -11.70
C ILE A 158 -35.86 2.42 -13.14
N ARG A 159 -37.05 2.74 -13.63
CA ARG A 159 -37.43 2.56 -15.04
C ARG A 159 -37.49 3.89 -15.78
N LYS A 160 -37.08 3.91 -17.04
CA LYS A 160 -37.13 5.10 -17.90
C LYS A 160 -38.25 4.96 -18.90
N CYS A 161 -39.13 5.96 -18.96
CA CYS A 161 -40.22 5.98 -19.92
C CYS A 161 -39.69 5.80 -21.36
N PRO A 162 -40.21 4.86 -22.16
CA PRO A 162 -39.70 4.59 -23.51
C PRO A 162 -39.95 5.74 -24.50
N GLN A 163 -40.78 6.72 -24.14
CA GLN A 163 -41.08 7.89 -24.99
C GLN A 163 -40.28 9.13 -24.62
N CYS A 164 -40.17 9.47 -23.32
CA CYS A 164 -39.58 10.73 -22.87
C CYS A 164 -38.40 10.55 -21.92
N MET A 165 -37.98 9.31 -21.64
CA MET A 165 -36.85 8.95 -20.78
C MET A 165 -36.95 9.40 -19.31
N GLN A 166 -38.09 9.92 -18.88
CA GLN A 166 -38.34 10.28 -17.49
C GLN A 166 -38.16 9.05 -16.58
N SER A 167 -37.39 9.21 -15.52
CA SER A 167 -37.16 8.17 -14.51
C SER A 167 -38.37 8.03 -13.59
N ILE A 168 -38.86 6.81 -13.46
CA ILE A 168 -40.08 6.46 -12.74
C ILE A 168 -39.82 5.17 -11.96
N THR A 169 -40.16 5.17 -10.69
CA THR A 169 -40.13 3.98 -9.83
C THR A 169 -41.56 3.63 -9.41
N LYS A 170 -41.85 2.34 -9.32
CA LYS A 170 -43.14 1.85 -8.85
C LYS A 170 -43.18 1.92 -7.32
N GLU A 171 -44.19 2.55 -6.73
CA GLU A 171 -44.36 2.62 -5.27
C GLU A 171 -45.39 1.60 -4.76
N THR A 172 -46.45 1.31 -5.53
CA THR A 172 -47.47 0.29 -5.28
C THR A 172 -48.19 -0.06 -6.59
N GLY A 173 -49.05 -1.09 -6.58
CA GLY A 173 -50.04 -1.33 -7.65
C GLY A 173 -49.59 -2.27 -8.78
N CYS A 174 -50.22 -2.10 -9.95
CA CYS A 174 -50.04 -2.94 -11.14
C CYS A 174 -48.79 -2.57 -11.94
N ASN A 175 -48.23 -3.53 -12.69
CA ASN A 175 -47.06 -3.34 -13.56
C ASN A 175 -47.35 -2.49 -14.80
N LYS A 176 -48.60 -2.09 -15.05
CA LYS A 176 -48.96 -1.05 -16.01
C LYS A 176 -48.62 0.34 -15.44
N MET A 177 -47.49 0.90 -15.86
CA MET A 177 -47.07 2.24 -15.49
C MET A 177 -47.70 3.30 -16.39
N THR A 178 -47.89 4.50 -15.84
CA THR A 178 -48.29 5.70 -16.59
C THR A 178 -47.24 6.78 -16.38
N CYS A 179 -46.60 7.20 -17.46
CA CYS A 179 -45.69 8.33 -17.42
C CYS A 179 -46.46 9.66 -17.36
N PRO A 180 -45.95 10.72 -16.70
CA PRO A 180 -46.53 12.06 -16.79
C PRO A 180 -46.70 12.60 -18.21
N CYS A 181 -45.93 12.10 -19.19
CA CYS A 181 -46.10 12.44 -20.60
C CYS A 181 -47.30 11.74 -21.28
N GLY A 182 -48.06 10.91 -20.55
CA GLY A 182 -49.22 10.17 -21.02
C GLY A 182 -48.91 8.78 -21.62
N THR A 183 -47.65 8.37 -21.71
CA THR A 183 -47.28 7.05 -22.24
C THR A 183 -47.53 5.95 -21.20
N PHE A 184 -48.24 4.89 -21.59
CA PHE A 184 -48.34 3.66 -20.83
C PHE A 184 -47.18 2.71 -21.19
N PHE A 185 -46.60 2.06 -20.19
CA PHE A 185 -45.52 1.10 -20.39
C PHE A 185 -45.53 0.02 -19.29
N CYS A 186 -44.96 -1.15 -19.59
CA CYS A 186 -44.83 -2.23 -18.62
C CYS A 186 -43.59 -2.02 -17.73
N TYR A 187 -43.75 -2.13 -16.41
CA TYR A 187 -42.65 -1.97 -15.46
C TYR A 187 -41.59 -3.09 -15.57
N VAL A 188 -42.01 -4.29 -15.94
CA VAL A 188 -41.15 -5.49 -16.01
C VAL A 188 -40.23 -5.44 -17.23
N CYS A 189 -40.81 -5.32 -18.42
CA CYS A 189 -40.10 -5.39 -19.69
C CYS A 189 -39.81 -4.02 -20.33
N ASN A 190 -40.29 -2.91 -19.75
CA ASN A 190 -40.18 -1.55 -20.28
C ASN A 190 -40.83 -1.33 -21.67
N ALA A 191 -41.66 -2.28 -22.14
CA ALA A 191 -42.36 -2.16 -23.42
C ALA A 191 -43.44 -1.07 -23.35
N LYS A 192 -43.56 -0.29 -24.44
CA LYS A 192 -44.64 0.68 -24.61
C LYS A 192 -45.97 -0.05 -24.80
N LEU A 193 -46.98 0.30 -24.00
CA LEU A 193 -48.31 -0.32 -24.03
C LEU A 193 -49.27 0.47 -24.93
N SER A 194 -50.26 -0.23 -25.47
CA SER A 194 -51.33 0.36 -26.28
C SER A 194 -52.18 1.31 -25.43
N GLN A 195 -52.57 2.45 -26.01
CA GLN A 195 -53.50 3.39 -25.37
C GLN A 195 -54.95 2.86 -25.33
N ARG A 196 -55.34 2.02 -26.29
CA ARG A 196 -56.71 1.47 -26.39
C ARG A 196 -56.93 0.27 -25.49
N ASN A 197 -55.93 -0.61 -25.40
CA ASN A 197 -55.95 -1.77 -24.51
C ASN A 197 -54.58 -1.93 -23.81
N PRO A 198 -54.33 -1.17 -22.73
CA PRO A 198 -53.06 -1.23 -22.02
C PRO A 198 -52.82 -2.55 -21.27
N TYR A 199 -53.89 -3.29 -20.95
CA TYR A 199 -53.80 -4.51 -20.14
C TYR A 199 -53.61 -5.79 -20.96
N GLY A 200 -53.91 -5.77 -22.26
CA GLY A 200 -53.76 -6.96 -23.12
C GLY A 200 -52.34 -7.54 -23.20
N HIS A 201 -51.31 -6.75 -22.83
CA HIS A 201 -49.93 -7.23 -22.69
C HIS A 201 -49.78 -8.27 -21.58
N PHE A 202 -50.52 -8.14 -20.48
CA PHE A 202 -50.41 -9.02 -19.33
C PHE A 202 -51.18 -10.34 -19.52
N ASP A 203 -52.12 -10.37 -20.46
CA ASP A 203 -52.90 -11.57 -20.79
C ASP A 203 -52.15 -12.51 -21.75
N ASN A 204 -51.29 -11.98 -22.64
CA ASN A 204 -50.74 -12.73 -23.77
C ASN A 204 -49.20 -12.74 -23.87
N ASP A 205 -48.49 -11.70 -23.40
CA ASP A 205 -47.04 -11.54 -23.63
C ASP A 205 -46.15 -12.04 -22.46
N GLY A 206 -46.71 -12.84 -21.55
CA GLY A 206 -45.95 -13.50 -20.47
C GLY A 206 -45.46 -12.59 -19.34
N CYS A 207 -45.88 -11.32 -19.29
CA CYS A 207 -45.59 -10.44 -18.16
C CYS A 207 -46.72 -10.50 -17.12
N PRO A 208 -46.41 -10.72 -15.82
CA PRO A 208 -47.42 -10.71 -14.78
C PRO A 208 -48.00 -9.30 -14.57
N GLN A 209 -49.33 -9.18 -14.48
CA GLN A 209 -50.02 -7.92 -14.20
C GLN A 209 -49.62 -7.35 -12.84
N ASP A 210 -49.60 -8.22 -11.84
CA ASP A 210 -49.25 -7.87 -10.47
C ASP A 210 -48.11 -8.75 -9.98
N THR A 211 -47.08 -8.11 -9.45
CA THR A 211 -45.97 -8.75 -8.74
C THR A 211 -45.74 -8.01 -7.43
N PRO A 212 -45.57 -8.72 -6.31
CA PRO A 212 -45.23 -8.08 -5.04
C PRO A 212 -44.01 -7.19 -5.21
N LEU A 213 -44.18 -5.90 -4.91
CA LEU A 213 -43.15 -4.88 -5.14
C LEU A 213 -41.85 -5.22 -4.42
N LYS A 214 -41.98 -5.69 -3.17
CA LYS A 214 -40.89 -6.11 -2.31
C LYS A 214 -40.04 -7.18 -2.97
N GLN A 215 -40.67 -8.23 -3.50
CA GLN A 215 -39.96 -9.32 -4.20
C GLN A 215 -39.28 -8.86 -5.48
N LEU A 216 -39.89 -7.95 -6.24
CA LEU A 216 -39.32 -7.47 -7.50
C LEU A 216 -38.15 -6.50 -7.28
N HIS A 217 -38.29 -5.57 -6.33
CA HIS A 217 -37.25 -4.57 -6.05
C HIS A 217 -36.08 -5.17 -5.29
N GLU A 218 -36.33 -5.97 -4.26
CA GLU A 218 -35.27 -6.61 -3.46
C GLU A 218 -34.41 -7.49 -4.35
N GLU A 219 -35.00 -8.38 -5.14
CA GLU A 219 -34.25 -9.33 -5.95
C GLU A 219 -33.45 -8.64 -7.08
N VAL A 220 -34.02 -7.62 -7.72
CA VAL A 220 -33.33 -6.87 -8.77
C VAL A 220 -32.21 -6.00 -8.19
N ALA A 221 -32.46 -5.32 -7.07
CA ALA A 221 -31.44 -4.52 -6.39
C ALA A 221 -30.31 -5.40 -5.85
N ARG A 222 -30.63 -6.54 -5.22
CA ARG A 222 -29.65 -7.48 -4.68
C ARG A 222 -28.75 -8.02 -5.78
N ARG A 223 -29.32 -8.46 -6.91
CA ARG A 223 -28.54 -8.92 -8.08
C ARG A 223 -27.60 -7.83 -8.59
N ALA A 224 -28.11 -6.61 -8.79
CA ALA A 224 -27.30 -5.48 -9.24
C ALA A 224 -26.19 -5.10 -8.24
N GLY A 225 -26.46 -5.22 -6.94
CA GLY A 225 -25.48 -5.00 -5.89
C GLY A 225 -24.34 -6.03 -5.91
N LEU A 226 -24.66 -7.31 -6.10
CA LEU A 226 -23.66 -8.38 -6.22
C LEU A 226 -22.82 -8.23 -7.50
N GLU A 227 -23.45 -7.93 -8.63
CA GLU A 227 -22.74 -7.65 -9.88
C GLU A 227 -21.83 -6.42 -9.75
N ALA A 228 -22.32 -5.35 -9.11
CA ALA A 228 -21.51 -4.16 -8.83
C ALA A 228 -20.31 -4.47 -7.92
N LEU A 229 -20.52 -5.29 -6.90
CA LEU A 229 -19.43 -5.72 -6.02
C LEU A 229 -18.35 -6.49 -6.80
N GLN A 230 -18.76 -7.40 -7.68
CA GLN A 230 -17.84 -8.15 -8.53
C GLN A 230 -17.04 -7.23 -9.45
N ILE A 231 -17.72 -6.34 -10.18
CA ILE A 231 -17.07 -5.36 -11.08
C ILE A 231 -16.07 -4.49 -10.31
N PHE A 232 -16.46 -4.00 -9.13
CA PHE A 232 -15.60 -3.15 -8.31
C PHE A 232 -14.32 -3.89 -7.87
N HIS A 233 -14.43 -5.19 -7.57
CA HIS A 233 -13.28 -6.03 -7.23
C HIS A 233 -12.38 -6.33 -8.43
N GLU A 234 -12.95 -6.54 -9.62
CA GLU A 234 -12.19 -6.73 -10.85
C GLU A 234 -11.39 -5.46 -11.23
N GLU A 235 -12.00 -4.29 -11.05
CA GLU A 235 -11.35 -3.00 -11.30
C GLU A 235 -10.37 -2.57 -10.19
N ASN A 236 -10.56 -3.05 -8.95
CA ASN A 236 -9.76 -2.68 -7.78
C ASN A 236 -9.41 -3.91 -6.91
N PRO A 237 -8.47 -4.77 -7.33
CA PRO A 237 -8.16 -6.03 -6.66
C PRO A 237 -7.68 -5.89 -5.21
N GLU A 238 -7.08 -4.76 -4.85
CA GLU A 238 -6.64 -4.44 -3.49
C GLU A 238 -7.79 -4.30 -2.48
N THR A 239 -9.03 -4.19 -2.98
CA THR A 239 -10.22 -3.93 -2.15
C THR A 239 -10.98 -5.20 -1.73
N VAL A 240 -10.51 -6.40 -2.15
CA VAL A 240 -11.14 -7.71 -1.87
C VAL A 240 -11.34 -7.95 -0.37
N ASN A 241 -10.36 -7.59 0.45
CA ASN A 241 -10.41 -7.77 1.90
C ASN A 241 -11.05 -6.60 2.66
N MET A 242 -11.53 -5.56 1.96
CA MET A 242 -12.18 -4.41 2.58
C MET A 242 -13.66 -4.70 2.88
N LYS A 243 -14.17 -4.08 3.94
CA LYS A 243 -15.58 -4.15 4.33
C LYS A 243 -16.49 -3.88 3.14
N THR A 244 -17.47 -4.75 2.97
CA THR A 244 -18.55 -4.62 2.00
C THR A 244 -19.79 -4.09 2.70
N PRO A 245 -20.57 -3.20 2.06
CA PRO A 245 -21.90 -2.90 2.57
C PRO A 245 -22.77 -4.16 2.56
N ASP A 246 -23.69 -4.25 3.51
CA ASP A 246 -24.66 -5.35 3.57
C ASP A 246 -25.70 -5.15 2.47
N ILE A 247 -25.51 -5.85 1.35
CA ILE A 247 -26.35 -5.75 0.15
C ILE A 247 -27.78 -6.22 0.45
N ASP A 248 -27.96 -7.22 1.32
CA ASP A 248 -29.27 -7.75 1.67
C ASP A 248 -30.05 -6.71 2.48
N GLN A 249 -29.40 -6.06 3.45
CA GLN A 249 -30.01 -4.93 4.17
C GLN A 249 -30.34 -3.76 3.23
N LEU A 250 -29.45 -3.41 2.30
CA LEU A 250 -29.67 -2.31 1.35
C LEU A 250 -30.82 -2.58 0.38
N SER A 251 -31.01 -3.84 -0.02
CA SER A 251 -32.09 -4.24 -0.94
C SER A 251 -33.48 -4.09 -0.33
N GLY A 252 -33.61 -4.15 1.01
CA GLY A 252 -34.87 -4.10 1.75
C GLY A 252 -35.32 -2.71 2.24
N VAL A 253 -34.60 -1.62 1.91
CA VAL A 253 -34.90 -0.27 2.43
C VAL A 253 -35.66 0.58 1.40
N GLU A 254 -36.79 1.17 1.82
CA GLU A 254 -37.50 2.19 1.06
C GLU A 254 -36.56 3.35 0.68
N VAL A 255 -36.42 3.62 -0.62
CA VAL A 255 -35.53 4.67 -1.14
C VAL A 255 -35.94 6.04 -0.58
N LYS A 256 -35.20 6.52 0.43
CA LYS A 256 -35.36 7.90 0.91
C LYS A 256 -34.91 8.86 -0.18
N LYS A 257 -35.85 9.64 -0.74
CA LYS A 257 -35.58 10.70 -1.72
C LYS A 257 -34.42 11.59 -1.21
N ARG A 258 -33.28 11.59 -1.92
CA ARG A 258 -32.18 12.53 -1.66
C ARG A 258 -32.75 13.96 -1.76
N LYS A 259 -32.71 14.73 -0.67
CA LYS A 259 -32.94 16.17 -0.72
C LYS A 259 -31.81 16.75 -1.59
N LYS A 260 -32.16 17.53 -2.62
CA LYS A 260 -31.16 18.24 -3.44
C LYS A 260 -30.20 19.00 -2.51
N PRO A 261 -28.88 18.93 -2.70
CA PRO A 261 -27.96 19.77 -1.95
C PRO A 261 -28.38 21.23 -2.19
N ARG A 262 -28.53 22.00 -1.11
CA ARG A 262 -28.78 23.44 -1.22
C ARG A 262 -27.52 24.05 -1.82
N ASN A 263 -27.65 24.75 -2.95
CA ASN A 263 -26.56 25.57 -3.47
C ASN A 263 -26.12 26.53 -2.36
N PRO A 264 -24.85 26.54 -1.96
CA PRO A 264 -24.37 27.53 -1.00
C PRO A 264 -24.53 28.91 -1.65
N THR A 265 -25.23 29.80 -0.95
CA THR A 265 -25.38 31.20 -1.33
C THR A 265 -24.00 31.86 -1.44
N PRO A 266 -23.73 32.70 -2.44
CA PRO A 266 -22.45 33.37 -2.56
C PRO A 266 -22.23 34.27 -1.33
N HIS A 267 -21.17 34.02 -0.57
CA HIS A 267 -20.75 34.96 0.48
C HIS A 267 -20.03 36.16 -0.17
N PRO A 268 -20.33 37.40 0.24
CA PRO A 268 -19.67 38.58 -0.29
C PRO A 268 -18.19 38.60 0.11
N ARG A 269 -17.31 38.92 -0.84
CA ARG A 269 -15.87 39.07 -0.60
C ARG A 269 -15.64 40.19 0.42
N ARG A 270 -14.97 39.88 1.52
CA ARG A 270 -14.40 40.91 2.41
C ARG A 270 -13.28 41.62 1.67
N GLU A 271 -13.45 42.91 1.43
CA GLU A 271 -12.39 43.80 0.98
C GLU A 271 -11.27 43.81 2.04
N MET A 272 -10.04 43.57 1.60
CA MET A 272 -8.85 43.68 2.44
C MET A 272 -8.58 45.16 2.71
N VAL A 273 -8.80 45.60 3.94
CA VAL A 273 -8.25 46.86 4.45
C VAL A 273 -6.76 46.64 4.74
N HIS A 274 -5.91 47.24 3.91
CA HIS A 274 -4.49 47.42 4.21
C HIS A 274 -4.35 48.50 5.28
N PHE A 275 -3.64 48.17 6.36
CA PHE A 275 -3.00 49.13 7.26
C PHE A 275 -1.50 49.01 7.10
#